data_AF-K6U680-F1
#
_entry.id   AF-K6U680-F1
#
_cell.length_a   1.000
_cell.length_b   1.000
_cell.length_c   1.000
_cell.angle_alpha   90.00
_cell.angle_beta   90.00
_cell.angle_gamma   90.00
#
_symmetry.space_group_name_H-M   'P 1'
#
loop_
_entity.id
_entity.type
_entity.pdbx_description
1 polymer ?
#
loop_
_entity_poly.entity_id
_entity_poly.type
_entity_poly.pdbx_seq_one_letter_code
_entity_poly.pdbx_strand_id
1 'polypeptide(L)'
;MDTTKNLSYSVTAYIGEECLSDQDIQKMELVRSRRALTFLKNKIGSEKIINLIEEEIDKATIQMEKWADESNGEWKSGFVLLEMPKVRAEQFHKWFMCLVKNESKLLGTAHPDHYRNRVLQDGRAEVIENLGEFEYPWHIFLNLTEIDSTIPIPADKDYPFGFVAIIKSKNGKLVSYALHELRDYKDGMQAKLTIILPKASPDTLIHGHLNHFSIEFRNWYMAMSEE
;
A
#
# COMPACT_ATOMS: atom_id res chain seq x y z
N MET A 1 26.78 25.36 -12.89
CA MET A 1 25.82 26.32 -12.33
C MET A 1 24.52 25.58 -12.18
N ASP A 2 24.14 25.20 -10.97
CA ASP A 2 22.73 24.98 -10.67
C ASP A 2 22.50 25.31 -9.20
N THR A 3 22.19 26.58 -8.97
CA THR A 3 21.66 27.08 -7.70
C THR A 3 20.16 27.09 -7.84
N THR A 4 19.51 25.93 -7.67
CA THR A 4 18.10 25.93 -7.27
C THR A 4 18.06 26.48 -5.85
N LYS A 5 17.98 27.81 -5.75
CA LYS A 5 17.45 28.46 -4.56
C LYS A 5 16.06 27.87 -4.35
N ASN A 6 15.96 26.91 -3.44
CA ASN A 6 14.70 26.51 -2.84
C ASN A 6 14.20 27.74 -2.07
N LEU A 7 13.53 28.64 -2.78
CA LEU A 7 12.73 29.68 -2.16
C LEU A 7 11.52 28.96 -1.57
N SER A 8 11.60 28.58 -0.30
CA SER A 8 10.43 28.08 0.42
C SER A 8 9.50 29.28 0.62
N TYR A 9 8.63 29.52 -0.35
CA TYR A 9 7.53 30.44 -0.16
C TYR A 9 6.53 29.76 0.78
N SER A 10 6.30 30.34 1.95
CA SER A 10 5.29 29.87 2.91
C SER A 10 4.10 30.82 2.87
N VAL A 11 2.89 30.29 2.72
CA VAL A 11 1.66 31.07 2.79
C VAL A 11 1.11 31.05 4.22
N THR A 12 0.58 32.18 4.68
CA THR A 12 -0.19 32.27 5.91
C THR A 12 -1.57 32.82 5.57
N ALA A 13 -2.62 32.12 6.00
CA ALA A 13 -3.99 32.57 5.81
C ALA A 13 -4.58 33.06 7.13
N TYR A 14 -5.35 34.13 7.06
CA TYR A 14 -6.11 34.67 8.19
C TYR A 14 -7.61 34.50 7.88
N ILE A 15 -8.32 33.75 8.72
CA ILE A 15 -9.76 33.51 8.61
C ILE A 15 -10.43 34.00 9.90
N GLY A 16 -10.92 35.24 9.89
CA GLY A 16 -11.34 35.90 11.13
C GLY A 16 -10.15 36.03 12.09
N GLU A 17 -10.27 35.43 13.28
CA GLU A 17 -9.19 35.38 14.28
C GLU A 17 -8.26 34.17 14.12
N GLU A 18 -8.59 33.20 13.26
CA GLU A 18 -7.74 32.04 13.02
C GLU A 18 -6.56 32.39 12.09
N CYS A 19 -5.37 31.92 12.46
CA CYS A 19 -4.16 32.03 11.67
C CYS A 19 -3.69 30.62 11.27
N LEU A 20 -3.67 30.35 9.96
CA LEU A 20 -3.31 29.06 9.40
C LEU A 20 -1.93 29.13 8.77
N SER A 21 -1.06 28.19 9.13
CA SER A 21 0.25 28.04 8.51
C SER A 21 0.15 27.35 7.15
N ASP A 22 1.23 27.42 6.36
CA ASP A 22 1.34 26.70 5.09
C ASP A 22 1.09 25.19 5.25
N GLN A 23 1.58 24.60 6.35
CA GLN A 23 1.37 23.19 6.68
C GLN A 23 -0.11 22.89 6.99
N ASP A 24 -0.82 23.81 7.63
CA ASP A 24 -2.25 23.63 7.89
C ASP A 24 -3.05 23.70 6.59
N ILE A 25 -2.66 24.61 5.69
CA ILE A 25 -3.24 24.72 4.34
C ILE A 25 -2.99 23.43 3.54
N GLN A 26 -1.77 22.88 3.55
CA GLN A 26 -1.45 21.60 2.90
C GLN A 26 -2.25 20.42 3.46
N LYS A 27 -2.42 20.35 4.80
CA LYS A 27 -3.28 19.33 5.43
C LYS A 27 -4.73 19.49 5.00
N MET A 28 -5.24 20.72 4.96
CA MET A 28 -6.60 21.00 4.48
C MET A 28 -6.77 20.60 3.01
N GLU A 29 -5.82 20.95 2.15
CA GLU A 29 -5.81 20.54 0.74
C GLU A 29 -5.85 19.01 0.63
N LEU A 30 -5.01 18.28 1.35
CA LEU A 30 -5.00 16.81 1.36
C LEU A 30 -6.37 16.23 1.77
N VAL A 31 -6.98 16.77 2.83
CA VAL A 31 -8.33 16.35 3.28
C VAL A 31 -9.37 16.62 2.20
N ARG A 32 -9.31 17.78 1.54
CA ARG A 32 -10.24 18.14 0.46
C ARG A 32 -10.05 17.27 -0.78
N SER A 33 -8.81 16.98 -1.15
CA SER A 33 -8.45 16.09 -2.27
C SER A 33 -8.93 14.66 -2.02
N ARG A 34 -8.71 14.12 -0.81
CA ARG A 34 -9.27 12.80 -0.42
C ARG A 34 -10.78 12.79 -0.53
N ARG A 35 -11.47 13.82 0.00
CA ARG A 35 -12.93 13.92 -0.08
C ARG A 35 -13.43 13.98 -1.53
N ALA A 36 -12.79 14.76 -2.38
CA ALA A 36 -13.13 14.86 -3.80
C ALA A 36 -12.93 13.52 -4.53
N LEU A 37 -11.79 12.87 -4.30
CA LEU A 37 -11.48 11.56 -4.87
C LEU A 37 -12.48 10.49 -4.42
N THR A 38 -12.79 10.41 -3.12
CA THR A 38 -13.80 9.49 -2.59
C THR A 38 -15.17 9.74 -3.20
N PHE A 39 -15.58 11.00 -3.33
CA PHE A 39 -16.85 11.34 -3.98
C PHE A 39 -16.90 10.85 -5.44
N LEU A 40 -15.84 11.11 -6.22
CA LEU A 40 -15.73 10.65 -7.61
C LEU A 40 -15.72 9.13 -7.72
N LYS A 41 -14.89 8.44 -6.91
CA LYS A 41 -14.81 6.98 -6.88
C LYS A 41 -16.16 6.34 -6.59
N ASN A 42 -16.87 6.85 -5.59
CA ASN A 42 -18.20 6.36 -5.24
C ASN A 42 -19.24 6.64 -6.34
N LYS A 43 -19.17 7.80 -7.00
CA LYS A 43 -20.12 8.19 -8.05
C LYS A 43 -19.94 7.40 -9.33
N ILE A 44 -18.69 7.14 -9.72
CA ILE A 44 -18.33 6.39 -10.94
C ILE A 44 -18.52 4.88 -10.69
N GLY A 45 -18.05 4.38 -9.54
CA GLY A 45 -18.03 2.97 -9.19
C GLY A 45 -16.82 2.23 -9.77
N SER A 46 -16.34 1.19 -9.07
CA SER A 46 -15.09 0.49 -9.41
C SER A 46 -15.08 -0.09 -10.83
N GLU A 47 -16.16 -0.72 -11.30
CA GLU A 47 -16.19 -1.29 -12.66
C GLU A 47 -15.96 -0.24 -13.75
N LYS A 48 -16.59 0.94 -13.63
CA LYS A 48 -16.43 2.00 -14.62
C LYS A 48 -15.07 2.67 -14.53
N ILE A 49 -14.49 2.76 -13.34
CA ILE A 49 -13.10 3.21 -13.19
C ILE A 49 -12.17 2.23 -13.91
N ILE A 50 -12.33 0.94 -13.69
CA ILE A 50 -11.46 -0.08 -14.28
C ILE A 50 -11.55 -0.07 -15.80
N ASN A 51 -12.77 0.01 -16.35
CA ASN A 51 -12.96 0.15 -17.79
C ASN A 51 -12.32 1.43 -18.35
N LEU A 52 -12.21 2.50 -17.56
CA LEU A 52 -11.56 3.74 -17.96
C LEU A 52 -10.02 3.62 -18.03
N ILE A 53 -9.42 2.70 -17.26
CA ILE A 53 -7.96 2.52 -17.14
C ILE A 53 -7.50 1.14 -17.63
N GLU A 54 -8.31 0.45 -18.42
CA GLU A 54 -8.06 -0.94 -18.83
C GLU A 54 -6.76 -1.07 -19.64
N GLU A 55 -6.50 -0.11 -20.53
CA GLU A 55 -5.27 -0.08 -21.34
C GLU A 55 -4.02 0.12 -20.47
N GLU A 56 -4.10 0.96 -19.45
CA GLU A 56 -3.02 1.19 -18.48
C GLU A 56 -2.75 -0.07 -17.64
N ILE A 57 -3.82 -0.76 -17.21
CA ILE A 57 -3.72 -2.05 -16.51
C ILE A 57 -3.04 -3.10 -17.40
N ASP A 58 -3.38 -3.16 -18.69
CA ASP A 58 -2.75 -4.08 -19.65
C ASP A 58 -1.27 -3.79 -19.81
N LYS A 59 -0.89 -2.52 -19.98
CA LYS A 59 0.51 -2.09 -20.05
C LYS A 59 1.28 -2.46 -18.77
N ALA A 60 0.69 -2.21 -17.60
CA ALA A 60 1.28 -2.60 -16.32
C ALA A 60 1.46 -4.13 -16.19
N THR A 61 0.46 -4.90 -16.64
CA THR A 61 0.49 -6.37 -16.64
C THR A 61 1.63 -6.91 -17.50
N ILE A 62 1.75 -6.43 -18.74
CA ILE A 62 2.84 -6.82 -19.64
C ILE A 62 4.19 -6.51 -19.01
N GLN A 63 4.34 -5.31 -18.42
CA GLN A 63 5.61 -4.87 -17.87
C GLN A 63 6.01 -5.65 -16.60
N MET A 64 5.08 -5.91 -15.68
CA MET A 64 5.38 -6.70 -14.47
C MET A 64 5.73 -8.15 -14.81
N GLU A 65 5.05 -8.74 -15.78
CA GLU A 65 5.32 -10.11 -16.21
C GLU A 65 6.66 -10.22 -16.95
N LYS A 66 7.02 -9.20 -17.74
CA LYS A 66 8.33 -9.09 -18.36
C LYS A 66 9.45 -9.07 -17.32
N TRP A 67 9.32 -8.28 -16.25
CA TRP A 67 10.31 -8.29 -15.17
C TRP A 67 10.41 -9.65 -14.49
N ALA A 68 9.29 -10.35 -14.29
CA ALA A 68 9.30 -11.70 -13.74
C ALA A 68 10.08 -12.68 -14.63
N ASP A 69 9.92 -12.62 -15.96
CA ASP A 69 10.67 -13.46 -16.90
C ASP A 69 12.17 -13.13 -16.91
N GLU A 70 12.50 -11.84 -17.05
CA GLU A 70 13.89 -11.37 -17.16
C GLU A 70 14.70 -11.62 -15.88
N SER A 71 14.04 -11.87 -14.76
CA SER A 71 14.69 -12.13 -13.48
C SER A 71 15.13 -13.57 -13.28
N ASN A 72 14.72 -14.53 -14.12
CA ASN A 72 15.13 -15.94 -14.02
C ASN A 72 14.95 -16.56 -12.61
N GLY A 73 13.89 -16.16 -11.90
CA GLY A 73 13.61 -16.63 -10.54
C GLY A 73 14.42 -15.93 -9.43
N GLU A 74 15.24 -14.93 -9.77
CA GLU A 74 15.90 -14.06 -8.80
C GLU A 74 14.96 -12.96 -8.31
N TRP A 75 15.07 -12.65 -7.03
CA TRP A 75 14.25 -11.65 -6.35
C TRP A 75 15.12 -10.59 -5.70
N LYS A 76 14.53 -9.43 -5.47
CA LYS A 76 15.09 -8.38 -4.63
C LYS A 76 14.00 -7.80 -3.74
N SER A 77 14.40 -7.22 -2.63
CA SER A 77 13.46 -6.69 -1.66
C SER A 77 13.95 -5.40 -1.02
N GLY A 78 13.01 -4.69 -0.41
CA GLY A 78 13.25 -3.61 0.52
C GLY A 78 12.15 -3.60 1.57
N PHE A 79 12.40 -2.95 2.70
CA PHE A 79 11.42 -2.87 3.78
C PHE A 79 11.34 -1.48 4.39
N VAL A 80 10.19 -1.18 4.98
CA VAL A 80 9.97 0.00 5.83
C VAL A 80 9.60 -0.46 7.24
N LEU A 81 10.07 0.28 8.24
CA LEU A 81 9.72 0.09 9.64
C LEU A 81 8.79 1.21 10.09
N LEU A 82 7.63 0.82 10.63
CA LEU A 82 6.68 1.74 11.25
C LEU A 82 6.61 1.46 12.74
N GLU A 83 6.91 2.46 13.56
CA GLU A 83 6.65 2.41 15.01
C GLU A 83 5.25 2.97 15.26
N MET A 84 4.36 2.13 15.80
CA MET A 84 2.95 2.45 16.02
C MET A 84 2.63 2.31 17.52
N PRO A 85 2.48 3.43 18.26
CA PRO A 85 2.33 3.38 19.71
C PRO A 85 0.94 2.85 20.13
N LYS A 86 0.75 2.56 21.41
CA LYS A 86 -0.53 2.26 22.08
C LYS A 86 -1.29 1.01 21.62
N VAL A 87 -0.89 0.35 20.53
CA VAL A 87 -1.51 -0.88 20.02
C VAL A 87 -0.48 -2.00 20.03
N ARG A 88 -0.88 -3.19 20.52
CA ARG A 88 -0.05 -4.40 20.51
C ARG A 88 -0.12 -5.11 19.17
N ALA A 89 0.97 -5.77 18.77
CA ALA A 89 1.10 -6.38 17.45
C ALA A 89 0.05 -7.46 17.18
N GLU A 90 -0.21 -8.34 18.16
CA GLU A 90 -1.23 -9.38 18.03
C GLU A 90 -2.63 -8.79 17.83
N GLN A 91 -2.93 -7.69 18.53
CA GLN A 91 -4.23 -7.03 18.47
C GLN A 91 -4.46 -6.44 17.07
N PHE A 92 -3.46 -5.70 16.54
CA PHE A 92 -3.53 -5.16 15.19
C PHE A 92 -3.61 -6.26 14.14
N HIS A 93 -2.81 -7.33 14.28
CA HIS A 93 -2.83 -8.46 13.35
C HIS A 93 -4.23 -9.11 13.30
N LYS A 94 -4.84 -9.42 14.46
CA LYS A 94 -6.18 -10.00 14.53
C LYS A 94 -7.24 -9.07 13.94
N TRP A 95 -7.17 -7.77 14.25
CA TRP A 95 -8.08 -6.76 13.70
C TRP A 95 -7.95 -6.69 12.18
N PHE A 96 -6.74 -6.62 11.63
CA PHE A 96 -6.51 -6.58 10.19
C PHE A 96 -7.03 -7.84 9.49
N MET A 97 -6.73 -9.03 10.03
CA MET A 97 -7.25 -10.28 9.47
C MET A 97 -8.79 -10.37 9.54
N CYS A 98 -9.40 -9.72 10.54
CA CYS A 98 -10.86 -9.57 10.61
C CYS A 98 -11.39 -8.65 9.49
N LEU A 99 -10.70 -7.56 9.16
CA LEU A 99 -11.06 -6.72 8.02
C LEU A 99 -11.02 -7.48 6.70
N VAL A 100 -9.96 -8.25 6.46
CA VAL A 100 -9.81 -9.12 5.29
C VAL A 100 -10.96 -10.11 5.21
N LYS A 101 -11.20 -10.85 6.30
CA LYS A 101 -12.25 -11.88 6.35
C LYS A 101 -13.65 -11.33 6.09
N ASN A 102 -13.92 -10.10 6.53
CA ASN A 102 -15.24 -9.46 6.40
C ASN A 102 -15.35 -8.54 5.19
N GLU A 103 -14.38 -8.55 4.26
CA GLU A 103 -14.38 -7.71 3.06
C GLU A 103 -14.60 -6.22 3.39
N SER A 104 -13.97 -5.75 4.46
CA SER A 104 -14.23 -4.39 4.95
C SER A 104 -13.80 -3.36 3.91
N LYS A 105 -14.66 -2.35 3.71
CA LYS A 105 -14.34 -1.19 2.87
C LYS A 105 -13.08 -0.46 3.33
N LEU A 106 -12.70 -0.59 4.60
CA LEU A 106 -11.48 -0.01 5.16
C LEU A 106 -10.21 -0.49 4.44
N LEU A 107 -10.22 -1.69 3.85
CA LEU A 107 -9.09 -2.20 3.07
C LEU A 107 -8.82 -1.31 1.85
N GLY A 108 -9.86 -0.91 1.12
CA GLY A 108 -9.73 -0.11 -0.09
C GLY A 108 -9.73 1.41 0.13
N THR A 109 -9.88 1.89 1.36
CA THR A 109 -9.86 3.34 1.67
C THR A 109 -8.57 3.80 2.34
N ALA A 110 -7.67 2.88 2.67
CA ALA A 110 -6.43 3.22 3.37
C ALA A 110 -5.40 3.91 2.47
N HIS A 111 -5.48 3.72 1.15
CA HIS A 111 -4.66 4.45 0.18
C HIS A 111 -5.52 5.11 -0.91
N PRO A 112 -5.21 6.35 -1.34
CA PRO A 112 -5.88 6.97 -2.48
C PRO A 112 -5.69 6.19 -3.79
N ASP A 113 -4.67 5.35 -3.90
CA ASP A 113 -4.40 4.56 -5.12
C ASP A 113 -5.15 3.23 -5.16
N HIS A 114 -5.95 2.90 -4.16
CA HIS A 114 -6.80 1.70 -4.19
C HIS A 114 -8.03 1.93 -5.07
N TYR A 115 -8.06 1.36 -6.26
CA TYR A 115 -9.20 1.43 -7.19
C TYR A 115 -10.18 0.25 -7.01
N ARG A 116 -9.64 -0.91 -6.64
CA ARG A 116 -10.41 -2.09 -6.24
C ARG A 116 -9.68 -2.84 -5.14
N ASN A 117 -10.45 -3.30 -4.16
CA ASN A 117 -10.03 -4.28 -3.17
C ASN A 117 -11.28 -5.11 -2.82
N ARG A 118 -11.30 -6.39 -3.20
CA ARG A 118 -12.38 -7.32 -2.87
C ARG A 118 -11.85 -8.73 -2.69
N VAL A 119 -12.50 -9.53 -1.85
CA VAL A 119 -12.22 -10.96 -1.75
C VAL A 119 -13.06 -11.71 -2.78
N LEU A 120 -12.46 -12.67 -3.45
CA LEU A 120 -13.10 -13.55 -4.43
C LEU A 120 -13.67 -14.79 -3.75
N GLN A 121 -14.56 -15.50 -4.44
CA GLN A 121 -15.17 -16.73 -3.93
C GLN A 121 -14.16 -17.83 -3.57
N ASP A 122 -12.98 -17.82 -4.21
CA ASP A 122 -11.89 -18.76 -3.94
C ASP A 122 -10.94 -18.29 -2.82
N GLY A 123 -11.28 -17.20 -2.13
CA GLY A 123 -10.54 -16.66 -0.99
C GLY A 123 -9.38 -15.72 -1.35
N ARG A 124 -9.04 -15.56 -2.63
CA ARG A 124 -8.02 -14.59 -3.06
C ARG A 124 -8.54 -13.17 -2.97
N ALA A 125 -7.68 -12.20 -2.70
CA ALA A 125 -8.02 -10.79 -2.82
C ALA A 125 -7.66 -10.28 -4.23
N GLU A 126 -8.64 -9.70 -4.93
CA GLU A 126 -8.40 -8.95 -6.16
C GLU A 126 -8.15 -7.49 -5.79
N VAL A 127 -6.99 -6.98 -6.19
CA VAL A 127 -6.56 -5.63 -5.93
C VAL A 127 -6.19 -4.93 -7.24
N ILE A 128 -6.68 -3.71 -7.40
CA ILE A 128 -6.23 -2.80 -8.44
C ILE A 128 -5.72 -1.56 -7.76
N GLU A 129 -4.40 -1.39 -7.79
CA GLU A 129 -3.72 -0.30 -7.09
C GLU A 129 -2.42 0.08 -7.81
N ASN A 130 -1.95 1.30 -7.57
CA ASN A 130 -0.59 1.63 -7.95
C ASN A 130 0.40 0.95 -6.99
N LEU A 131 1.45 0.33 -7.51
CA LEU A 131 2.50 -0.26 -6.70
C LEU A 131 3.56 0.83 -6.38
N GLY A 132 3.18 1.82 -5.58
CA GLY A 132 4.03 3.00 -5.34
C GLY A 132 3.91 4.07 -6.43
N GLU A 133 5.04 4.62 -6.88
CA GLU A 133 5.10 5.70 -7.87
C GLU A 133 5.22 5.18 -9.32
N PHE A 134 4.67 3.99 -9.62
CA PHE A 134 4.65 3.49 -10.99
C PHE A 134 3.64 4.27 -11.84
N GLU A 135 3.80 4.25 -13.16
CA GLU A 135 2.96 5.06 -14.05
C GLU A 135 1.49 4.62 -14.06
N TYR A 136 1.25 3.31 -13.94
CA TYR A 136 -0.07 2.70 -14.12
C TYR A 136 -0.45 1.75 -12.99
N PRO A 137 -1.74 1.63 -12.65
CA PRO A 137 -2.18 0.70 -11.62
C PRO A 137 -2.00 -0.76 -12.06
N TRP A 138 -1.59 -1.59 -11.11
CA TRP A 138 -1.44 -3.02 -11.27
C TRP A 138 -2.77 -3.71 -10.97
N HIS A 139 -3.14 -4.69 -11.78
CA HIS A 139 -4.26 -5.60 -11.48
C HIS A 139 -3.70 -6.94 -11.03
N ILE A 140 -3.82 -7.19 -9.73
CA ILE A 140 -3.17 -8.30 -9.05
C ILE A 140 -4.12 -9.08 -8.17
N PHE A 141 -3.74 -10.32 -7.92
CA PHE A 141 -4.48 -11.29 -7.13
C PHE A 141 -3.57 -11.80 -6.02
N LEU A 142 -3.97 -11.53 -4.78
CA LEU A 142 -3.22 -11.85 -3.59
C LEU A 142 -3.79 -13.12 -2.97
N ASN A 143 -2.91 -14.08 -2.69
CA ASN A 143 -3.19 -15.17 -1.78
C ASN A 143 -2.51 -14.87 -0.44
N LEU A 144 -3.31 -14.66 0.62
CA LEU A 144 -2.77 -14.39 1.95
C LEU A 144 -2.54 -15.70 2.69
N THR A 145 -1.31 -15.92 3.16
CA THR A 145 -0.91 -17.15 3.86
C THR A 145 -0.16 -16.83 5.13
N GLU A 146 -0.02 -17.83 6.00
CA GLU A 146 0.96 -17.77 7.08
C GLU A 146 2.38 -17.62 6.52
N ILE A 147 3.27 -17.12 7.36
CA ILE A 147 4.70 -17.00 7.01
C ILE A 147 5.30 -18.40 7.04
N ASP A 148 5.76 -18.87 5.89
CA ASP A 148 6.39 -20.18 5.74
C ASP A 148 7.64 -20.11 4.83
N SER A 149 8.21 -21.26 4.47
CA SER A 149 9.41 -21.33 3.63
C SER A 149 9.15 -21.12 2.13
N THR A 150 7.94 -20.76 1.71
CA THR A 150 7.60 -20.54 0.29
C THR A 150 7.99 -19.15 -0.22
N ILE A 151 8.36 -18.23 0.67
CA ILE A 151 8.87 -16.91 0.31
C ILE A 151 10.36 -16.94 -0.02
N PRO A 152 10.82 -16.13 -1.00
CA PRO A 152 12.21 -16.14 -1.46
C PRO A 152 13.19 -15.42 -0.52
N ILE A 153 12.70 -14.85 0.59
CA ILE A 153 13.53 -14.21 1.62
C ILE A 153 13.19 -14.80 3.00
N PRO A 154 14.15 -14.94 3.92
CA PRO A 154 13.87 -15.41 5.26
C PRO A 154 13.06 -14.37 6.04
N ALA A 155 12.03 -14.84 6.74
CA ALA A 155 11.34 -14.04 7.74
C ALA A 155 12.22 -13.82 8.98
N ASP A 156 11.96 -12.72 9.66
CA ASP A 156 12.62 -12.27 10.87
C ASP A 156 11.96 -12.89 12.09
N LYS A 157 12.71 -13.72 12.81
CA LYS A 157 12.20 -14.50 13.94
C LYS A 157 11.80 -13.62 15.13
N ASP A 158 12.22 -12.36 15.16
CA ASP A 158 11.84 -11.40 16.19
C ASP A 158 10.43 -10.82 15.98
N TYR A 159 9.77 -11.15 14.86
CA TYR A 159 8.43 -10.71 14.51
C TYR A 159 7.45 -11.88 14.49
N PRO A 160 6.82 -12.21 15.64
CA PRO A 160 6.03 -13.43 15.80
C PRO A 160 4.65 -13.40 15.12
N PHE A 161 4.16 -12.23 14.71
CA PHE A 161 2.87 -12.10 14.04
C PHE A 161 3.07 -11.57 12.63
N GLY A 162 2.21 -11.97 11.70
CA GLY A 162 2.35 -11.53 10.33
C GLY A 162 1.68 -12.45 9.32
N PHE A 163 1.87 -12.13 8.06
CA PHE A 163 1.37 -12.91 6.94
C PHE A 163 2.18 -12.58 5.69
N VAL A 164 2.05 -13.46 4.69
CA VAL A 164 2.59 -13.27 3.35
C VAL A 164 1.44 -13.03 2.39
N ALA A 165 1.60 -12.10 1.47
CA ALA A 165 0.79 -12.02 0.27
C ALA A 165 1.60 -12.55 -0.91
N ILE A 166 1.16 -13.67 -1.49
CA ILE A 166 1.69 -14.17 -2.77
C ILE A 166 0.93 -13.46 -3.89
N ILE A 167 1.62 -12.67 -4.70
CA ILE A 167 1.01 -11.75 -5.64
C ILE A 167 1.14 -12.28 -7.07
N LYS A 168 0.00 -12.49 -7.72
CA LYS A 168 -0.09 -12.92 -9.11
C LYS A 168 -0.69 -11.84 -10.00
N SER A 169 -0.23 -11.75 -11.24
CA SER A 169 -0.86 -10.94 -12.27
C SER A 169 -2.26 -11.44 -12.60
N LYS A 170 -3.03 -10.67 -13.35
CA LYS A 170 -4.33 -11.11 -13.87
C LYS A 170 -4.28 -12.33 -14.79
N ASN A 171 -3.13 -12.65 -15.37
CA ASN A 171 -2.91 -13.87 -16.15
C ASN A 171 -2.44 -15.05 -15.28
N GLY A 172 -2.35 -14.88 -13.96
CA GLY A 172 -1.99 -15.93 -13.00
C GLY A 172 -0.48 -16.14 -12.82
N LYS A 173 0.37 -15.29 -13.40
CA LYS A 173 1.81 -15.35 -13.25
C LYS A 173 2.23 -14.82 -11.88
N LEU A 174 3.15 -15.49 -11.20
CA LEU A 174 3.77 -14.97 -9.98
C LEU A 174 4.64 -13.76 -10.33
N VAL A 175 4.35 -12.60 -9.73
CA VAL A 175 5.01 -11.33 -10.07
C VAL A 175 5.57 -10.59 -8.86
N SER A 176 5.16 -10.94 -7.63
CA SER A 176 5.65 -10.29 -6.42
C SER A 176 5.29 -11.10 -5.18
N TYR A 177 5.89 -10.74 -4.04
CA TYR A 177 5.42 -11.11 -2.72
C TYR A 177 5.44 -9.87 -1.81
N ALA A 178 4.52 -9.80 -0.86
CA ALA A 178 4.64 -8.89 0.29
C ALA A 178 4.72 -9.69 1.57
N LEU A 179 5.65 -9.32 2.45
CA LEU A 179 5.84 -9.93 3.76
C LEU A 179 5.57 -8.86 4.82
N HIS A 180 4.56 -9.10 5.66
CA HIS A 180 4.18 -8.20 6.73
C HIS A 180 4.49 -8.86 8.06
N GLU A 181 5.39 -8.24 8.82
CA GLU A 181 5.96 -8.77 10.05
C GLU A 181 5.69 -7.79 11.18
N LEU A 182 5.12 -8.26 12.28
CA LEU A 182 4.66 -7.44 13.40
C LEU A 182 5.24 -7.97 14.72
N ARG A 183 5.70 -7.05 15.57
CA ARG A 183 6.14 -7.35 16.93
C ARG A 183 5.72 -6.27 17.90
N ASP A 184 5.57 -6.64 19.17
CA ASP A 184 5.48 -5.64 20.23
C ASP A 184 6.81 -4.89 20.35
N TYR A 185 6.72 -3.59 20.54
CA TYR A 185 7.89 -2.73 20.61
C TYR A 185 7.56 -1.47 21.42
N LYS A 186 8.34 -1.22 22.48
CA LYS A 186 8.07 -0.15 23.46
C LYS A 186 6.63 -0.23 23.99
N ASP A 187 5.93 0.92 24.04
CA ASP A 187 4.53 1.04 24.45
C ASP A 187 3.55 0.83 23.27
N GLY A 188 3.92 0.01 22.28
CA GLY A 188 3.07 -0.28 21.13
C GLY A 188 3.62 -1.44 20.33
N MET A 189 3.66 -1.28 19.01
CA MET A 189 4.15 -2.26 18.07
C MET A 189 5.09 -1.65 17.04
N GLN A 190 5.83 -2.51 16.37
CA GLN A 190 6.58 -2.19 15.17
C GLN A 190 6.13 -3.10 14.03
N ALA A 191 5.81 -2.50 12.89
CA ALA A 191 5.55 -3.23 11.65
C ALA A 191 6.76 -3.12 10.73
N LYS A 192 7.25 -4.26 10.26
CA LYS A 192 8.24 -4.39 9.20
C LYS A 192 7.52 -4.87 7.96
N LEU A 193 7.46 -4.00 6.95
CA LEU A 193 6.68 -4.21 5.74
C LEU A 193 7.66 -4.35 4.59
N THR A 194 7.74 -5.55 4.02
CA THR A 194 8.72 -5.91 3.01
C THR A 194 8.02 -6.19 1.69
N ILE A 195 8.47 -5.51 0.63
CA ILE A 195 8.07 -5.83 -0.74
C ILE A 195 9.18 -6.63 -1.40
N ILE A 196 8.81 -7.65 -2.16
CA ILE A 196 9.71 -8.54 -2.86
C ILE A 196 9.33 -8.54 -4.33
N LEU A 197 10.21 -8.00 -5.16
CA LEU A 197 10.00 -7.84 -6.59
C LEU A 197 11.00 -8.66 -7.39
N PRO A 198 10.67 -9.02 -8.64
CA PRO A 198 11.62 -9.64 -9.54
C PRO A 198 12.89 -8.77 -9.65
N LYS A 199 14.06 -9.40 -9.72
CA LYS A 199 15.36 -8.72 -9.78
C LYS A 199 15.43 -7.61 -10.85
N ALA A 200 14.79 -7.83 -11.99
CA ALA A 200 14.74 -6.94 -13.15
C ALA A 200 13.81 -5.72 -12.97
N SER A 201 12.94 -5.69 -11.96
CA SER A 201 12.10 -4.52 -11.67
C SER A 201 12.95 -3.28 -11.34
N PRO A 202 12.50 -2.03 -11.53
CA PRO A 202 13.25 -0.84 -11.12
C PRO A 202 13.36 -0.71 -9.60
N ASP A 203 14.47 -0.17 -9.09
CA ASP A 203 14.62 0.10 -7.64
C ASP A 203 13.66 1.20 -7.15
N THR A 204 13.27 2.13 -8.03
CA THR A 204 12.25 3.14 -7.73
C THR A 204 10.91 2.52 -7.36
N LEU A 205 10.60 1.33 -7.89
CA LEU A 205 9.37 0.61 -7.57
C LEU A 205 9.37 0.09 -6.12
N ILE A 206 10.53 -0.38 -5.64
CA ILE A 206 10.69 -0.76 -4.23
C ILE A 206 10.46 0.47 -3.37
N HIS A 207 11.17 1.57 -3.63
CA HIS A 207 11.05 2.78 -2.82
C HIS A 207 9.62 3.33 -2.81
N GLY A 208 8.99 3.43 -3.98
CA GLY A 208 7.62 3.89 -4.11
C GLY A 208 6.64 3.03 -3.34
N HIS A 209 6.77 1.69 -3.40
CA HIS A 209 5.84 0.83 -2.67
C HIS A 209 6.08 0.84 -1.16
N LEU A 210 7.32 1.09 -0.70
CA LEU A 210 7.59 1.33 0.73
C LEU A 210 6.95 2.63 1.22
N ASN A 211 6.86 3.67 0.39
CA ASN A 211 6.08 4.88 0.68
C ASN A 211 4.58 4.57 0.74
N HIS A 212 4.06 3.76 -0.20
CA HIS A 212 2.68 3.29 -0.20
C HIS A 212 2.33 2.53 1.09
N PHE A 213 3.15 1.55 1.49
CA PHE A 213 3.03 0.83 2.76
C PHE A 213 2.98 1.77 3.96
N SER A 214 3.82 2.80 3.97
CA SER A 214 3.86 3.77 5.06
C SER A 214 2.53 4.53 5.22
N ILE A 215 1.84 4.81 4.11
CA ILE A 215 0.56 5.52 4.11
C ILE A 215 -0.58 4.58 4.52
N GLU A 216 -0.69 3.41 3.89
CA GLU A 216 -1.84 2.52 4.09
C GLU A 216 -1.85 1.90 5.50
N PHE A 217 -0.71 1.41 5.99
CA PHE A 217 -0.65 0.82 7.34
C PHE A 217 -0.85 1.86 8.42
N ARG A 218 -0.35 3.09 8.22
CA ARG A 218 -0.65 4.21 9.11
C ARG A 218 -2.13 4.52 9.14
N ASN A 219 -2.82 4.52 8.00
CA ASN A 219 -4.26 4.80 7.97
C ASN A 219 -5.10 3.66 8.56
N TRP A 220 -4.73 2.40 8.33
CA TRP A 220 -5.35 1.25 9.02
C TRP A 220 -5.15 1.31 10.53
N TYR A 221 -3.94 1.60 10.99
CA TYR A 221 -3.66 1.79 12.42
C TYR A 221 -4.50 2.91 13.05
N MET A 222 -4.66 4.04 12.37
CA MET A 222 -5.51 5.12 12.86
C MET A 222 -6.97 4.71 12.92
N ALA A 223 -7.48 4.01 11.90
CA ALA A 223 -8.86 3.51 11.88
C ALA A 223 -9.14 2.55 13.06
N MET A 224 -8.21 1.63 13.35
CA MET A 224 -8.30 0.76 14.52
C MET A 224 -8.28 1.54 15.83
N SER A 225 -7.48 2.61 15.91
CA SER A 225 -7.32 3.40 17.15
C SER A 225 -8.52 4.30 17.45
N GLU A 226 -9.42 4.48 16.49
CA GLU A 226 -10.66 5.25 16.62
C GLU A 226 -11.87 4.38 16.99
N GLU A 227 -11.72 3.04 16.98
CA GLU A 227 -12.71 2.06 17.48
C GLU A 227 -12.64 1.89 19.01
#